data_AF-A0A1X0Q7V3-F1
#
_entry.id   AF-A0A1X0Q7V3-F1
#
_cell.length_a   1.000
_cell.length_b   1.000
_cell.length_c   1.000
_cell.angle_alpha   90.00
_cell.angle_beta   90.00
_cell.angle_gamma   90.00
#
_symmetry.space_group_name_H-M   'P 1'
#
loop_
_entity.id
_entity.type
_entity.pdbx_description
1 polymer ?
#
loop_
_entity_poly.entity_id
_entity_poly.type
_entity_poly.pdbx_seq_one_letter_code
_entity_poly.pdbx_strand_id
1 'polypeptide(L)'
;MVDVKSIVQSMNSYKDLEKYINLSSVDVIMKVVKAHSLGQRICYTSILFYYEFKVSLKEETKELIVIFASIYLGGISSGIQTNQSSILSLVKKFLEIENDEFDEEKCLQQGNELIFNLTYELEFNIGPPKTYDIFKSIVEKYKINSKDAAVFQSIINDFAHYTIAVFLFTDEEIVYGALYIFCIINRSYVDSSLTYQIDVDKFIELFKSKFKIENYLFDGILFLSDILLDHYENNTSQ
;
A
#
# COMPACT_ATOMS: atom_id res chain seq x y z
N MET A 1 -9.71 20.72 -12.09
CA MET A 1 -9.89 19.83 -13.26
C MET A 1 -8.82 18.77 -13.12
N VAL A 2 -9.14 17.63 -12.50
CA VAL A 2 -8.21 16.49 -12.47
C VAL A 2 -8.27 15.88 -13.87
N ASP A 3 -7.11 15.70 -14.48
CA ASP A 3 -6.99 15.30 -15.87
C ASP A 3 -7.38 13.82 -15.98
N VAL A 4 -8.43 13.48 -16.71
CA VAL A 4 -8.81 12.07 -16.99
C VAL A 4 -7.64 11.31 -17.62
N LYS A 5 -6.69 12.03 -18.25
CA LYS A 5 -5.42 11.46 -18.69
C LYS A 5 -4.59 10.87 -17.55
N SER A 6 -4.62 11.42 -16.33
CA SER A 6 -3.80 10.93 -15.21
C SER A 6 -4.26 9.56 -14.70
N ILE A 7 -5.57 9.30 -14.66
CA ILE A 7 -6.11 8.00 -14.21
C ILE A 7 -5.82 6.92 -15.26
N VAL A 8 -6.09 7.20 -16.53
CA VAL A 8 -5.77 6.27 -17.63
C VAL A 8 -4.26 6.02 -17.70
N GLN A 9 -3.45 7.05 -17.41
CA GLN A 9 -2.01 6.92 -17.29
C GLN A 9 -1.62 6.04 -16.09
N SER A 10 -2.21 6.22 -14.90
CA SER A 10 -1.97 5.34 -13.74
C SER A 10 -2.36 3.88 -14.02
N MET A 11 -3.48 3.63 -14.70
CA MET A 11 -3.91 2.27 -15.07
C MET A 11 -2.95 1.60 -16.06
N ASN A 12 -2.48 2.33 -17.07
CA ASN A 12 -1.49 1.80 -18.02
C ASN A 12 -0.13 1.59 -17.33
N SER A 13 0.30 2.55 -16.52
CA SER A 13 1.51 2.47 -15.71
C SER A 13 1.48 1.31 -14.72
N TYR A 14 0.30 0.92 -14.22
CA TYR A 14 0.16 -0.21 -13.30
C TYR A 14 0.81 -1.48 -13.86
N LYS A 15 0.37 -1.93 -15.04
CA LYS A 15 0.87 -3.17 -15.65
C LYS A 15 2.35 -3.09 -16.03
N ASP A 16 2.78 -1.91 -16.45
CA ASP A 16 4.17 -1.69 -16.85
C ASP A 16 5.14 -1.70 -15.67
N LEU A 17 4.68 -1.23 -14.49
CA LEU A 17 5.51 -1.09 -13.30
C LEU A 17 5.48 -2.32 -12.40
N GLU A 18 4.38 -3.08 -12.42
CA GLU A 18 4.20 -4.30 -11.64
C GLU A 18 5.35 -5.30 -11.85
N LYS A 19 5.89 -5.39 -13.08
CA LYS A 19 7.01 -6.28 -13.42
C LYS A 19 8.32 -6.00 -12.66
N TYR A 20 8.49 -4.79 -12.10
CA TYR A 20 9.68 -4.41 -11.33
C TYR A 20 9.53 -4.73 -9.84
N ILE A 21 8.32 -5.08 -9.41
CA ILE A 21 7.99 -5.30 -8.01
C ILE A 21 8.03 -6.80 -7.69
N ASN A 22 8.73 -7.14 -6.61
CA ASN A 22 8.71 -8.49 -6.06
C ASN A 22 7.84 -8.51 -4.79
N LEU A 23 6.64 -9.08 -4.88
CA LEU A 23 5.72 -9.12 -3.73
C LEU A 23 6.26 -9.96 -2.56
N SER A 24 7.18 -10.91 -2.79
CA SER A 24 7.84 -11.62 -1.67
C SER A 24 8.72 -10.70 -0.81
N SER A 25 9.20 -9.58 -1.38
CA SER A 25 9.92 -8.55 -0.62
C SER A 25 9.00 -7.77 0.32
N VAL A 26 7.73 -7.62 -0.06
CA VAL A 26 6.70 -7.00 0.79
C VAL A 26 6.46 -7.87 2.03
N ASP A 27 6.44 -9.20 1.88
CA ASP A 27 6.37 -10.11 3.03
C ASP A 27 7.55 -9.93 4.00
N VAL A 28 8.75 -9.74 3.47
CA VAL A 28 9.96 -9.49 4.27
C VAL A 28 9.83 -8.17 5.02
N ILE A 29 9.38 -7.10 4.36
CA ILE A 29 9.12 -5.80 5.01
C ILE A 29 8.16 -5.98 6.19
N MET A 30 7.03 -6.65 5.97
CA MET A 30 6.04 -6.91 7.02
C MET A 30 6.61 -7.71 8.19
N LYS A 31 7.39 -8.77 7.90
CA LYS A 31 8.05 -9.59 8.93
C LYS A 31 9.03 -8.78 9.78
N VAL A 32 9.86 -7.94 9.16
CA VAL A 32 10.84 -7.09 9.86
C VAL A 32 10.15 -6.02 10.70
N VAL A 33 9.19 -5.30 10.14
CA VAL A 33 8.43 -4.25 10.84
C VAL A 33 7.68 -4.83 12.04
N LYS A 34 7.09 -6.02 11.88
CA LYS A 34 6.44 -6.77 12.97
C LYS A 34 7.45 -7.21 14.03
N ALA A 35 8.59 -7.76 13.65
CA ALA A 35 9.65 -8.16 14.59
C ALA A 35 10.18 -6.98 15.41
N HIS A 36 10.20 -5.77 14.84
CA HIS A 36 10.57 -4.54 15.54
C HIS A 36 9.41 -3.84 16.26
N SER A 37 8.18 -4.35 16.20
CA SER A 37 6.98 -3.72 16.80
C SER A 37 6.77 -2.26 16.37
N LEU A 38 7.10 -1.92 15.12
CA LEU A 38 7.03 -0.54 14.60
C LEU A 38 5.61 -0.09 14.23
N GLY A 39 4.68 -1.05 14.13
CA GLY A 39 3.28 -0.79 13.86
C GLY A 39 2.93 -0.63 12.38
N GLN A 40 1.62 -0.61 12.12
CA GLN A 40 1.07 -0.73 10.76
C GLN A 40 1.37 0.50 9.88
N ARG A 41 1.43 1.70 10.46
CA ARG A 41 1.73 2.93 9.70
C ARG A 41 3.13 2.87 9.07
N ILE A 42 4.12 2.43 9.84
CA ILE A 42 5.48 2.25 9.33
C ILE A 42 5.52 1.13 8.30
N CYS A 43 4.81 0.03 8.54
CA CYS A 43 4.69 -1.05 7.55
C CYS A 43 4.26 -0.51 6.18
N TYR A 44 3.12 0.17 6.15
CA TYR A 44 2.54 0.73 4.94
C TYR A 44 3.46 1.76 4.27
N THR A 45 4.06 2.66 5.07
CA THR A 45 4.99 3.68 4.56
C THR A 45 6.27 3.06 3.99
N SER A 46 6.76 1.98 4.61
CA SER A 46 7.93 1.24 4.12
C SER A 46 7.62 0.55 2.80
N ILE A 47 6.44 -0.01 2.63
CA ILE A 47 6.00 -0.61 1.36
C ILE A 47 5.92 0.44 0.25
N LEU A 48 5.39 1.63 0.55
CA LEU A 48 5.36 2.73 -0.41
C LEU A 48 6.78 3.10 -0.87
N PHE A 49 7.72 3.31 0.06
CA PHE A 49 9.10 3.60 -0.30
C PHE A 49 9.79 2.46 -1.04
N TYR A 50 9.43 1.21 -0.74
CA TYR A 50 9.91 0.07 -1.51
C TYR A 50 9.50 0.18 -2.98
N TYR A 51 8.25 0.51 -3.27
CA TYR A 51 7.79 0.74 -4.64
C TYR A 51 8.48 1.93 -5.30
N GLU A 52 8.60 3.06 -4.59
CA GLU A 52 9.35 4.24 -5.05
C GLU A 52 10.78 3.88 -5.47
N PHE A 53 11.51 3.15 -4.63
CA PHE A 53 12.86 2.71 -4.95
C PHE A 53 12.88 1.77 -6.14
N LYS A 54 12.04 0.74 -6.18
CA LYS A 54 12.07 -0.24 -7.27
C LYS A 54 11.72 0.36 -8.63
N VAL A 55 10.87 1.38 -8.67
CA VAL A 55 10.51 2.08 -9.90
C VAL A 55 11.58 3.09 -10.31
N SER A 56 12.20 3.78 -9.36
CA SER A 56 13.24 4.79 -9.62
C SER A 56 14.58 4.16 -9.98
N LEU A 57 14.91 3.02 -9.37
CA LEU A 57 16.11 2.25 -9.63
C LEU A 57 15.97 1.48 -10.95
N LYS A 58 16.42 2.10 -12.03
CA LYS A 58 16.54 1.46 -13.36
C LYS A 58 17.65 0.39 -13.42
N GLU A 59 18.43 0.21 -12.36
CA GLU A 59 19.56 -0.72 -12.24
C GLU A 59 19.33 -1.80 -11.17
N GLU A 60 20.05 -2.92 -11.27
CA GLU A 60 20.01 -4.05 -10.33
C GLU A 60 20.66 -3.70 -8.98
N THR A 61 19.95 -2.95 -8.14
CA THR A 61 20.29 -2.81 -6.72
C THR A 61 19.87 -4.08 -5.98
N LYS A 62 20.73 -4.58 -5.08
CA LYS A 62 20.43 -5.77 -4.28
C LYS A 62 19.14 -5.56 -3.45
N GLU A 63 18.25 -6.54 -3.48
CA GLU A 63 16.95 -6.48 -2.81
C GLU A 63 17.06 -6.20 -1.30
N LEU A 64 18.08 -6.77 -0.65
CA LEU A 64 18.46 -6.49 0.74
C LEU A 64 18.58 -4.99 1.03
N ILE A 65 19.26 -4.24 0.15
CA ILE A 65 19.53 -2.82 0.31
C ILE A 65 18.23 -2.03 0.16
N VAL A 66 17.42 -2.38 -0.85
CA VAL A 66 16.14 -1.71 -1.11
C VAL A 66 15.18 -1.91 0.06
N ILE A 67 15.01 -3.13 0.54
CA ILE A 67 14.13 -3.44 1.69
C ILE A 67 14.62 -2.72 2.96
N PHE A 68 15.93 -2.77 3.24
CA PHE A 68 16.52 -2.05 4.38
C PHE A 68 16.22 -0.54 4.29
N ALA A 69 16.53 0.08 3.15
CA ALA A 69 16.35 1.51 2.92
C ALA A 69 14.88 1.92 3.11
N SER A 70 13.96 1.11 2.59
CA SER A 70 12.52 1.32 2.67
C SER A 70 12.02 1.35 4.11
N ILE A 71 12.42 0.37 4.93
CA ILE A 71 12.01 0.27 6.34
C ILE A 71 12.62 1.40 7.17
N TYR A 72 13.90 1.69 6.93
CA TYR A 72 14.59 2.72 7.68
C TYR A 72 14.00 4.11 7.38
N LEU A 73 13.77 4.42 6.10
CA LEU A 73 13.11 5.66 5.69
C LEU A 73 11.66 5.73 6.18
N GLY A 74 10.91 4.61 6.17
CA GLY A 74 9.57 4.52 6.76
C GLY A 74 9.52 4.83 8.26
N GLY A 75 10.58 4.50 8.99
CA GLY A 75 10.76 4.91 10.38
C GLY A 75 10.99 6.41 10.52
N ILE A 76 11.96 6.94 9.75
CA ILE A 76 12.31 8.38 9.74
C ILE A 76 11.09 9.23 9.39
N SER A 77 10.38 8.90 8.31
CA SER A 77 9.18 9.63 7.87
C SER A 77 8.11 9.68 8.95
N SER A 78 7.96 8.60 9.70
CA SER A 78 6.99 8.48 10.78
C SER A 78 7.48 9.07 12.11
N GLY A 79 8.67 9.67 12.14
CA GLY A 79 9.27 10.24 13.36
C GLY A 79 9.73 9.20 14.38
N ILE A 80 9.92 7.94 13.98
CA ILE A 80 10.37 6.86 14.85
C ILE A 80 11.83 6.54 14.56
N GLN A 81 12.68 6.69 15.58
CA GLN A 81 14.08 6.27 15.48
C GLN A 81 14.18 4.75 15.50
N THR A 82 14.82 4.19 14.48
CA THR A 82 15.11 2.78 14.36
C THR A 82 16.62 2.55 14.26
N ASN A 83 17.09 1.38 14.69
CA ASN A 83 18.50 1.03 14.60
C ASN A 83 18.79 0.40 13.23
N GLN A 84 19.66 1.02 12.44
CA GLN A 84 19.97 0.58 11.07
C GLN A 84 20.52 -0.85 11.03
N SER A 85 21.54 -1.15 11.83
CA SER A 85 22.15 -2.49 11.91
C SER A 85 21.14 -3.57 12.30
N SER A 86 20.24 -3.27 13.23
CA SER A 86 19.21 -4.21 13.65
C SER A 86 18.19 -4.49 12.53
N ILE A 87 17.76 -3.45 11.80
CA ILE A 87 16.87 -3.64 10.64
C ILE A 87 17.58 -4.49 9.60
N LEU A 88 18.79 -4.10 9.18
CA LEU A 88 19.56 -4.77 8.15
C LEU A 88 19.81 -6.25 8.50
N SER A 89 20.14 -6.55 9.75
CA SER A 89 20.31 -7.92 10.27
C SER A 89 19.04 -8.75 10.14
N LEU A 90 17.86 -8.19 10.45
CA LEU A 90 16.60 -8.89 10.27
C LEU A 90 16.23 -9.08 8.80
N VAL A 91 16.45 -8.07 7.94
CA VAL A 91 16.21 -8.20 6.50
C VAL A 91 17.07 -9.32 5.93
N LYS A 92 18.37 -9.32 6.24
CA LYS A 92 19.31 -10.38 5.86
C LYS A 92 18.80 -11.76 6.29
N LYS A 93 18.37 -11.88 7.55
CA LYS A 93 17.83 -13.13 8.11
C LYS A 93 16.59 -13.62 7.35
N PHE A 94 15.64 -12.74 7.05
CA PHE A 94 14.40 -13.12 6.37
C PHE A 94 14.55 -13.33 4.86
N LEU A 95 15.62 -12.80 4.26
CA LEU A 95 16.06 -13.11 2.90
C LEU A 95 16.98 -14.34 2.83
N GLU A 96 17.31 -14.96 3.96
CA GLU A 96 18.18 -16.15 4.04
C GLU A 96 19.57 -15.94 3.41
N ILE A 97 20.10 -14.71 3.47
CA ILE A 97 21.41 -14.38 2.90
C ILE A 97 22.54 -14.92 3.79
N GLU A 98 23.47 -15.65 3.18
CA GLU A 98 24.61 -16.26 3.86
C GLU A 98 25.62 -15.22 4.39
N ASN A 99 26.46 -15.62 5.36
CA ASN A 99 27.34 -14.69 6.07
C ASN A 99 28.56 -14.23 5.27
N ASP A 100 29.05 -15.09 4.38
CA ASP A 100 30.19 -14.88 3.51
C ASP A 100 29.93 -13.90 2.36
N GLU A 101 28.67 -13.69 1.97
CA GLU A 101 28.27 -12.72 0.95
C GLU A 101 27.89 -11.32 1.51
N PHE A 102 27.98 -11.13 2.83
CA PHE A 102 27.43 -9.98 3.52
C PHE A 102 28.51 -9.09 4.16
N ASP A 103 28.63 -7.88 3.63
CA ASP A 103 29.40 -6.78 4.21
C ASP A 103 28.42 -5.74 4.77
N GLU A 104 28.31 -5.67 6.11
CA GLU A 104 27.35 -4.79 6.79
C GLU A 104 27.61 -3.31 6.50
N GLU A 105 28.87 -2.88 6.61
CA GLU A 105 29.26 -1.48 6.45
C GLU A 105 28.94 -1.00 5.03
N LYS A 106 29.28 -1.81 4.03
CA LYS A 106 28.96 -1.53 2.64
C LYS A 106 27.45 -1.48 2.38
N CYS A 107 26.69 -2.41 2.94
CA CYS A 107 25.23 -2.42 2.79
C CYS A 107 24.57 -1.19 3.43
N LEU A 108 25.04 -0.78 4.62
CA LEU A 108 24.56 0.42 5.30
C LEU A 108 24.91 1.68 4.49
N GLN A 109 26.12 1.78 3.95
CA GLN A 109 26.52 2.90 3.10
C GLN A 109 25.61 2.99 1.87
N GLN A 110 25.44 1.89 1.12
CA GLN A 110 24.63 1.86 -0.09
C GLN A 110 23.15 2.18 0.20
N GLY A 111 22.60 1.68 1.32
CA GLY A 111 21.24 2.01 1.71
C GLY A 111 21.07 3.46 2.12
N ASN A 112 22.04 4.06 2.79
CA ASN A 112 22.01 5.50 3.13
C ASN A 112 22.14 6.39 1.88
N GLU A 113 22.97 6.00 0.91
CA GLU A 113 23.06 6.67 -0.40
C GLU A 113 21.72 6.60 -1.14
N LEU A 114 21.08 5.43 -1.13
CA LEU A 114 19.79 5.22 -1.75
C LEU A 114 18.70 6.11 -1.11
N ILE A 115 18.64 6.15 0.22
CA ILE A 115 17.72 7.03 0.96
C ILE A 115 17.97 8.49 0.60
N PHE A 116 19.23 8.93 0.59
CA PHE A 116 19.56 10.32 0.25
C PHE A 116 19.09 10.68 -1.16
N ASN A 117 19.33 9.81 -2.14
CA ASN A 117 18.91 10.05 -3.52
C ASN A 117 17.39 10.16 -3.65
N LEU A 118 16.62 9.22 -3.08
CA LEU A 118 15.16 9.28 -3.17
C LEU A 118 14.60 10.49 -2.40
N THR A 119 15.11 10.77 -1.21
CA THR A 119 14.67 11.94 -0.44
C THR A 119 14.93 13.25 -1.17
N TYR A 120 16.05 13.34 -1.91
CA TYR A 120 16.36 14.47 -2.78
C TYR A 120 15.39 14.57 -3.96
N GLU A 121 15.11 13.44 -4.64
CA GLU A 121 14.15 13.37 -5.75
C GLU A 121 12.73 13.76 -5.34
N LEU A 122 12.34 13.40 -4.10
CA LEU A 122 11.05 13.77 -3.51
C LEU A 122 11.05 15.18 -2.90
N GLU A 123 12.08 16.00 -3.13
CA GLU A 123 12.23 17.35 -2.57
C GLU A 123 12.05 17.38 -1.04
N PHE A 124 12.50 16.32 -0.36
CA PHE A 124 12.35 16.07 1.07
C PHE A 124 10.90 15.96 1.58
N ASN A 125 9.92 15.79 0.68
CA ASN A 125 8.53 15.51 1.02
C ASN A 125 8.30 14.00 1.29
N ILE A 126 8.89 13.52 2.38
CA ILE A 126 8.87 12.09 2.77
C ILE A 126 7.84 11.79 3.86
N GLY A 127 6.80 12.60 4.02
CA GLY A 127 5.80 12.38 5.07
C GLY A 127 5.07 11.05 4.91
N PRO A 128 4.56 10.44 6.01
CA PRO A 128 3.78 9.22 5.89
C PRO A 128 2.47 9.51 5.14
N PRO A 129 1.95 8.55 4.36
CA PRO A 129 0.70 8.71 3.65
C PRO A 129 -0.48 8.93 4.62
N LYS A 130 -1.53 9.58 4.11
CA LYS A 130 -2.72 9.97 4.89
C LYS A 130 -3.81 8.91 4.85
N THR A 131 -3.59 7.77 4.19
CA THR A 131 -4.52 6.65 4.04
C THR A 131 -5.26 6.31 5.35
N TYR A 132 -4.52 6.10 6.45
CA TYR A 132 -5.13 5.74 7.75
C TYR A 132 -5.87 6.90 8.44
N ASP A 133 -5.51 8.15 8.14
CA ASP A 133 -6.22 9.31 8.69
C ASP A 133 -7.57 9.48 7.99
N ILE A 134 -7.61 9.26 6.67
CA ILE A 134 -8.86 9.22 5.88
C ILE A 134 -9.73 8.04 6.32
N PHE A 135 -9.15 6.84 6.44
CA PHE A 135 -9.85 5.66 6.96
C PHE A 135 -10.53 5.93 8.31
N LYS A 136 -9.80 6.51 9.28
CA LYS A 136 -10.36 6.87 10.59
C LYS A 136 -11.52 7.86 10.45
N SER A 137 -11.36 8.89 9.63
CA SER A 137 -12.41 9.87 9.37
C SER A 137 -13.69 9.22 8.84
N ILE A 138 -13.57 8.25 7.92
CA ILE A 138 -14.70 7.50 7.36
C ILE A 138 -15.36 6.63 8.44
N VAL A 139 -14.57 5.85 9.19
CA VAL A 139 -15.09 5.01 10.28
C VAL A 139 -15.89 5.85 11.30
N GLU A 140 -15.35 7.00 11.70
CA GLU A 140 -15.99 7.91 12.65
C GLU A 140 -17.26 8.58 12.09
N LYS A 141 -17.21 9.01 10.82
CA LYS A 141 -18.31 9.69 10.12
C LYS A 141 -19.50 8.76 9.89
N TYR A 142 -19.25 7.52 9.48
CA TYR A 142 -20.30 6.55 9.14
C TYR A 142 -20.59 5.54 10.26
N LYS A 143 -19.97 5.72 11.43
CA LYS A 143 -20.19 4.87 12.63
C LYS A 143 -19.99 3.39 12.33
N ILE A 144 -18.95 3.06 11.57
CA ILE A 144 -18.55 1.67 11.30
C ILE A 144 -18.09 1.05 12.63
N ASN A 145 -18.66 -0.09 13.00
CA ASN A 145 -18.30 -0.75 14.25
C ASN A 145 -16.87 -1.32 14.20
N SER A 146 -16.29 -1.67 15.35
CA SER A 146 -14.89 -2.11 15.43
C SER A 146 -14.57 -3.37 14.61
N LYS A 147 -15.50 -4.33 14.56
CA LYS A 147 -15.31 -5.57 13.79
C LYS A 147 -15.24 -5.27 12.30
N ASP A 148 -16.17 -4.45 11.82
CA ASP A 148 -16.27 -4.09 10.41
C ASP A 148 -15.15 -3.13 10.00
N ALA A 149 -14.74 -2.24 10.90
CA ALA A 149 -13.58 -1.38 10.70
C ALA A 149 -12.29 -2.20 10.57
N ALA A 150 -12.15 -3.32 11.29
CA ALA A 150 -11.01 -4.21 11.13
C ALA A 150 -10.99 -4.90 9.76
N VAL A 151 -12.16 -5.31 9.23
CA VAL A 151 -12.27 -5.86 7.86
C VAL A 151 -11.92 -4.79 6.83
N PHE A 152 -12.48 -3.59 6.96
CA PHE A 152 -12.17 -2.47 6.06
C PHE A 152 -10.67 -2.12 6.09
N GLN A 153 -10.06 -2.06 7.27
CA GLN A 153 -8.62 -1.84 7.40
C GLN A 153 -7.80 -2.96 6.76
N SER A 154 -8.25 -4.22 6.88
CA SER A 154 -7.58 -5.36 6.22
C SER A 154 -7.51 -5.17 4.72
N ILE A 155 -8.61 -4.75 4.09
CA ILE A 155 -8.66 -4.50 2.64
C ILE A 155 -7.68 -3.38 2.23
N ILE A 156 -7.55 -2.32 3.04
CA ILE A 156 -6.54 -1.27 2.81
C ILE A 156 -5.11 -1.85 2.86
N ASN A 157 -4.85 -2.74 3.82
CA ASN A 157 -3.53 -3.38 3.93
C ASN A 157 -3.26 -4.32 2.75
N ASP A 158 -4.29 -5.03 2.29
CA ASP A 158 -4.20 -5.96 1.18
C ASP A 158 -3.87 -5.25 -0.13
N PHE A 159 -4.31 -4.00 -0.33
CA PHE A 159 -3.83 -3.16 -1.43
C PHE A 159 -2.32 -2.95 -1.39
N ALA A 160 -1.75 -2.68 -0.21
CA ALA A 160 -0.30 -2.52 -0.08
C ALA A 160 0.44 -3.86 -0.18
N HIS A 161 -0.19 -4.96 0.22
CA HIS A 161 0.46 -6.26 0.27
C HIS A 161 0.49 -6.93 -1.09
N TYR A 162 -0.64 -6.96 -1.78
CA TYR A 162 -0.84 -7.79 -2.96
C TYR A 162 -0.80 -7.02 -4.27
N THR A 163 -0.72 -5.69 -4.23
CA THR A 163 -0.80 -4.84 -5.41
C THR A 163 0.16 -3.67 -5.31
N ILE A 164 0.49 -3.05 -6.45
CA ILE A 164 1.26 -1.80 -6.45
C ILE A 164 0.37 -0.54 -6.35
N ALA A 165 -0.92 -0.73 -6.04
CA ALA A 165 -1.92 0.33 -6.09
C ALA A 165 -1.55 1.54 -5.24
N VAL A 166 -1.03 1.30 -4.04
CA VAL A 166 -0.72 2.35 -3.06
C VAL A 166 0.37 3.32 -3.54
N PHE A 167 1.14 2.94 -4.56
CA PHE A 167 2.13 3.79 -5.20
C PHE A 167 1.56 4.65 -6.34
N LEU A 168 0.49 4.20 -7.01
CA LEU A 168 -0.04 4.84 -8.23
C LEU A 168 -1.33 5.62 -8.04
N PHE A 169 -2.06 5.31 -6.97
CA PHE A 169 -3.35 5.89 -6.67
C PHE A 169 -3.25 6.76 -5.42
N THR A 170 -4.10 7.77 -5.39
CA THR A 170 -4.18 8.68 -4.24
C THR A 170 -4.67 7.95 -3.00
N ASP A 171 -4.32 8.47 -1.81
CA ASP A 171 -4.83 7.94 -0.54
C ASP A 171 -6.37 7.85 -0.50
N GLU A 172 -7.06 8.79 -1.14
CA GLU A 172 -8.52 8.79 -1.25
C GLU A 172 -9.01 7.63 -2.12
N GLU A 173 -8.42 7.41 -3.30
CA GLU A 173 -8.78 6.30 -4.17
C GLU A 173 -8.56 4.94 -3.49
N ILE A 174 -7.45 4.75 -2.78
CA ILE A 174 -7.17 3.52 -2.03
C ILE A 174 -8.23 3.29 -0.95
N VAL A 175 -8.51 4.31 -0.14
CA VAL A 175 -9.47 4.16 0.98
C VAL A 175 -10.89 3.95 0.47
N TYR A 176 -11.31 4.68 -0.57
CA TYR A 176 -12.64 4.51 -1.14
C TYR A 176 -12.78 3.23 -1.99
N GLY A 177 -11.70 2.77 -2.62
CA GLY A 177 -11.60 1.43 -3.22
C GLY A 177 -11.82 0.34 -2.17
N ALA A 178 -11.10 0.42 -1.05
CA ALA A 178 -11.28 -0.52 0.05
C ALA A 178 -12.68 -0.44 0.67
N LEU A 179 -13.26 0.76 0.77
CA LEU A 179 -14.63 0.96 1.26
C LEU A 179 -15.66 0.35 0.30
N TYR A 180 -15.44 0.47 -1.00
CA TYR A 180 -16.29 -0.10 -2.02
C TYR A 180 -16.32 -1.63 -1.94
N ILE A 181 -15.16 -2.28 -1.90
CA ILE A 181 -15.04 -3.74 -1.68
C ILE A 181 -15.72 -4.14 -0.36
N PHE A 182 -15.44 -3.42 0.73
CA PHE A 182 -16.07 -3.66 2.03
C PHE A 182 -17.61 -3.59 1.94
N CYS A 183 -18.16 -2.63 1.19
CA CYS A 183 -19.58 -2.46 0.97
C CYS A 183 -20.19 -3.51 0.02
N ILE A 184 -19.43 -4.06 -0.94
CA ILE A 184 -19.88 -5.21 -1.74
C ILE A 184 -20.11 -6.41 -0.84
N ILE A 185 -19.19 -6.65 0.11
CA ILE A 185 -19.26 -7.73 1.09
C ILE A 185 -20.39 -7.45 2.10
N ASN A 186 -20.51 -6.20 2.56
CA ASN A 186 -21.44 -5.77 3.61
C ASN A 186 -22.46 -4.75 3.08
N ARG A 187 -23.34 -5.20 2.20
CA ARG A 187 -24.30 -4.37 1.45
C ARG A 187 -25.21 -3.50 2.32
N SER A 188 -25.47 -3.90 3.56
CA SER A 188 -26.24 -3.11 4.53
C SER A 188 -25.61 -1.74 4.84
N TYR A 189 -24.30 -1.60 4.67
CA TYR A 189 -23.62 -0.32 4.79
C TYR A 189 -23.91 0.64 3.64
N VAL A 190 -24.46 0.18 2.53
CA VAL A 190 -24.97 1.03 1.45
C VAL A 190 -26.45 1.29 1.68
N ASP A 191 -27.25 0.22 1.72
CA ASP A 191 -28.68 0.29 1.97
C ASP A 191 -29.14 -1.02 2.62
N SER A 192 -29.86 -0.93 3.75
CA SER A 192 -30.31 -2.09 4.52
C SER A 192 -31.35 -2.96 3.80
N SER A 193 -31.95 -2.45 2.72
CA SER A 193 -32.93 -3.18 1.89
C SER A 193 -32.28 -4.03 0.79
N LEU A 194 -30.97 -3.87 0.56
CA LEU A 194 -30.24 -4.59 -0.47
C LEU A 194 -30.05 -6.07 -0.08
N THR A 195 -30.61 -6.98 -0.88
CA THR A 195 -30.52 -8.45 -0.71
C THR A 195 -29.56 -9.10 -1.72
N TYR A 196 -29.56 -10.42 -1.91
CA TYR A 196 -28.52 -11.14 -2.67
C TYR A 196 -28.49 -10.85 -4.18
N GLN A 197 -29.63 -10.48 -4.79
CA GLN A 197 -29.70 -10.08 -6.21
C GLN A 197 -29.83 -8.57 -6.31
N ILE A 198 -28.72 -7.90 -6.63
CA ILE A 198 -28.68 -6.45 -6.82
C ILE A 198 -28.21 -6.17 -8.23
N ASP A 199 -28.90 -5.25 -8.88
CA ASP A 199 -28.43 -4.57 -10.06
C ASP A 199 -27.17 -3.75 -9.70
N VAL A 200 -26.04 -4.11 -10.31
CA VAL A 200 -24.72 -3.49 -10.06
C VAL A 200 -24.78 -1.98 -10.25
N ASP A 201 -25.53 -1.50 -11.25
CA ASP A 201 -25.65 -0.07 -11.52
C ASP A 201 -26.37 0.64 -10.37
N LYS A 202 -27.42 0.02 -9.83
CA LYS A 202 -28.14 0.54 -8.66
C LYS A 202 -27.25 0.55 -7.41
N PHE A 203 -26.42 -0.47 -7.21
CA PHE A 203 -25.47 -0.48 -6.09
C PHE A 203 -24.47 0.68 -6.20
N ILE A 204 -23.90 0.88 -7.39
CA ILE A 204 -22.97 1.95 -7.70
C ILE A 204 -23.59 3.31 -7.40
N GLU A 205 -24.82 3.56 -7.87
CA GLU A 205 -25.52 4.83 -7.62
C GLU A 205 -25.72 5.09 -6.12
N LEU A 206 -26.18 4.08 -5.38
CA LEU A 206 -26.40 4.19 -3.94
C LEU A 206 -25.09 4.40 -3.18
N PHE A 207 -24.03 3.70 -3.56
CA PHE A 207 -22.70 3.87 -2.97
C PHE A 207 -22.18 5.30 -3.17
N LYS A 208 -22.17 5.78 -4.43
CA LYS A 208 -21.71 7.13 -4.76
C LYS A 208 -22.51 8.20 -4.02
N SER A 209 -23.83 8.04 -3.98
CA SER A 209 -24.73 8.96 -3.26
C SER A 209 -24.45 8.99 -1.76
N LYS A 210 -24.35 7.81 -1.12
CA LYS A 210 -24.13 7.70 0.33
C LYS A 210 -22.80 8.27 0.78
N PHE A 211 -21.73 7.92 0.06
CA PHE A 211 -20.38 8.31 0.43
C PHE A 211 -19.94 9.63 -0.19
N LYS A 212 -20.79 10.24 -1.03
CA LYS A 212 -20.55 11.48 -1.77
C LYS A 212 -19.28 11.40 -2.62
N ILE A 213 -19.15 10.30 -3.37
CA ILE A 213 -17.98 10.04 -4.21
C ILE A 213 -18.05 10.93 -5.46
N GLU A 214 -16.99 11.68 -5.69
CA GLU A 214 -16.85 12.49 -6.89
C GLU A 214 -16.62 11.61 -8.11
N ASN A 215 -17.24 11.95 -9.24
CA ASN A 215 -17.22 11.10 -10.44
C ASN A 215 -15.82 10.78 -10.93
N TYR A 216 -14.87 11.72 -10.81
CA TYR A 216 -13.50 11.51 -11.29
C TYR A 216 -12.74 10.47 -10.45
N LEU A 217 -13.09 10.24 -9.18
CA LEU A 217 -12.45 9.22 -8.35
C LEU A 217 -12.96 7.81 -8.67
N PHE A 218 -14.16 7.72 -9.25
CA PHE A 218 -14.88 6.46 -9.29
C PHE A 218 -14.28 5.44 -10.25
N ASP A 219 -13.69 5.89 -11.37
CA ASP A 219 -13.02 4.99 -12.30
C ASP A 219 -11.80 4.31 -11.66
N GLY A 220 -11.03 5.07 -10.85
CA GLY A 220 -9.92 4.52 -10.07
C GLY A 220 -10.41 3.53 -9.00
N ILE A 221 -11.48 3.86 -8.30
CA ILE A 221 -12.11 2.97 -7.28
C ILE A 221 -12.53 1.63 -7.90
N LEU A 222 -13.18 1.64 -9.07
CA LEU A 222 -13.60 0.42 -9.75
C LEU A 222 -12.41 -0.43 -10.16
N PHE A 223 -11.42 0.18 -10.82
CA PHE A 223 -10.20 -0.52 -11.25
C PHE A 223 -9.44 -1.16 -10.09
N LEU A 224 -9.26 -0.41 -8.99
CA LEU A 224 -8.64 -0.93 -7.76
C LEU A 224 -9.42 -2.12 -7.21
N SER A 225 -10.75 -2.02 -7.21
CA SER A 225 -11.61 -3.07 -6.68
C SER A 225 -11.52 -4.34 -7.50
N ASP A 226 -11.54 -4.23 -8.83
CA ASP A 226 -11.41 -5.36 -9.75
C ASP A 226 -10.07 -6.07 -9.53
N ILE A 227 -8.96 -5.34 -9.46
CA ILE A 227 -7.62 -5.95 -9.27
C ILE A 227 -7.54 -6.74 -7.96
N LEU A 228 -8.01 -6.17 -6.85
CA LEU A 228 -7.88 -6.83 -5.56
C LEU A 228 -8.87 -8.01 -5.42
N LEU A 229 -10.07 -7.89 -5.98
CA LEU A 229 -11.02 -9.00 -6.04
C LEU A 229 -10.49 -10.15 -6.92
N ASP A 230 -9.95 -9.84 -8.10
CA ASP A 230 -9.30 -10.82 -8.97
C ASP A 230 -8.16 -11.54 -8.23
N HIS A 231 -7.38 -10.82 -7.41
CA HIS A 231 -6.34 -11.44 -6.59
C HIS A 231 -6.93 -12.44 -5.58
N TYR A 232 -8.00 -12.08 -4.86
CA TYR A 232 -8.65 -12.98 -3.91
C TYR A 232 -9.25 -14.22 -4.58
N GLU A 233 -9.87 -14.08 -5.75
CA GLU A 233 -10.47 -15.19 -6.48
C GLU A 233 -9.42 -16.17 -7.01
N ASN A 234 -8.30 -15.67 -7.51
CA ASN A 234 -7.27 -16.50 -8.11
C ASN A 234 -6.31 -17.14 -7.09
N ASN A 235 -6.15 -16.57 -5.89
CA ASN A 235 -5.23 -17.08 -4.85
C ASN A 235 -5.91 -17.83 -3.70
N THR A 236 -7.22 -18.05 -3.74
CA THR A 236 -7.94 -18.91 -2.76
C THR A 236 -7.79 -20.42 -3.01
N SER A 237 -6.93 -20.82 -3.96
CA SER A 237 -6.68 -22.22 -4.34
C SER A 237 -5.31 -22.78 -3.92
N GLN A 238 -4.55 -22.08 -3.07
CA GLN A 238 -3.28 -22.56 -2.47
C GLN A 238 -3.41 -22.71 -0.96
#